data_AF-A0A7D5KRE0-F1
#
_entry.id   AF-A0A7D5KRE0-F1
#
_cell.length_a   1.000
_cell.length_b   1.000
_cell.length_c   1.000
_cell.angle_alpha   90.00
_cell.angle_beta   90.00
_cell.angle_gamma   90.00
#
_symmetry.space_group_name_H-M   'P 1'
#
loop_
_entity.id
_entity.type
_entity.pdbx_description
1 polymer ?
#
loop_
_entity_poly.entity_id
_entity_poly.type
_entity_poly.pdbx_seq_one_letter_code
_entity_poly.pdbx_strand_id
1 'polypeptide(L)'
;MSQDRLFAGSAVAIGVLSMTHAAFTWPTATTLAFFGGGVLIAFVGEATAINLGWLDHHIGPTVIGVPVYVLFGWTGTIYVAFRISLLVTDGWMAVVTAGVLATTYDVLTDHQGVANGYWTYTDDLPGPRYRGVPWWNFVGWFTISCLTAALAVTVA
;
A
#
# COMPACT_ATOMS: atom_id res chain seq x y z
N MET A 1 24.25 -6.19 4.63
CA MET A 1 22.83 -6.27 5.06
C MET A 1 22.19 -7.45 4.34
N SER A 2 21.27 -8.20 4.98
CA SER A 2 20.47 -9.20 4.25
C SER A 2 19.54 -8.50 3.25
N GLN A 3 19.13 -9.19 2.18
CA GLN A 3 18.21 -8.62 1.18
C GLN A 3 16.88 -8.17 1.79
N ASP A 4 16.34 -8.93 2.75
CA ASP A 4 15.11 -8.59 3.47
C ASP A 4 15.20 -7.23 4.18
N ARG A 5 16.36 -6.94 4.81
CA ARG A 5 16.57 -5.66 5.51
C ARG A 5 16.70 -4.49 4.54
N LEU A 6 17.28 -4.73 3.37
CA LEU A 6 17.35 -3.71 2.31
C LEU A 6 15.97 -3.42 1.75
N PHE A 7 15.16 -4.46 1.51
CA PHE A 7 13.79 -4.34 1.03
C PHE A 7 12.88 -3.63 2.04
N ALA A 8 12.83 -4.08 3.29
CA ALA A 8 12.03 -3.43 4.33
C ALA A 8 12.53 -2.00 4.58
N GLY A 9 13.84 -1.79 4.58
CA GLY A 9 14.47 -0.48 4.75
C GLY A 9 14.11 0.50 3.62
N SER A 10 14.07 0.05 2.37
CA SER A 10 13.70 0.91 1.24
C SER A 10 12.22 1.27 1.25
N ALA A 11 11.35 0.33 1.60
CA ALA A 11 9.91 0.59 1.77
C ALA A 11 9.65 1.63 2.88
N VAL A 12 10.32 1.48 4.03
CA VAL A 12 10.24 2.46 5.12
C VAL A 12 10.79 3.82 4.69
N ALA A 13 11.92 3.86 3.99
CA ALA A 13 12.51 5.10 3.50
C ALA A 13 11.56 5.85 2.55
N ILE A 14 10.91 5.15 1.61
CA ILE A 14 9.90 5.73 0.71
C ILE A 14 8.74 6.32 1.51
N GLY A 15 8.22 5.59 2.49
CA GLY A 15 7.13 6.06 3.36
C GLY A 15 7.52 7.32 4.14
N VAL A 16 8.69 7.32 4.79
CA VAL A 16 9.17 8.46 5.59
C VAL A 16 9.45 9.68 4.72
N LEU A 17 10.09 9.51 3.55
CA LEU A 17 10.34 10.61 2.62
C LEU A 17 9.03 11.19 2.08
N SER A 18 8.07 10.35 1.75
CA SER A 18 6.73 10.76 1.29
C SER A 18 5.98 11.55 2.37
N MET A 19 5.98 11.05 3.61
CA MET A 19 5.35 11.73 4.74
C MET A 19 6.02 13.06 5.05
N THR A 20 7.35 13.11 4.97
CA THR A 20 8.13 14.35 5.16
C THR A 20 7.77 15.37 4.09
N HIS A 21 7.77 14.96 2.82
CA HIS A 21 7.37 15.82 1.70
C HIS A 21 5.92 16.33 1.87
N ALA A 22 4.99 15.46 2.29
CA ALA A 22 3.61 15.86 2.58
C ALA A 22 3.53 16.90 3.69
N ALA A 23 4.26 16.71 4.80
CA ALA A 23 4.29 17.66 5.91
C ALA A 23 4.78 19.07 5.49
N PHE A 24 5.60 19.17 4.45
CA PHE A 24 6.05 20.46 3.89
C PHE A 24 5.12 21.04 2.82
N THR A 25 4.28 20.23 2.19
CA THR A 25 3.51 20.64 1.00
C THR A 25 2.00 20.68 1.20
N TRP A 26 1.49 20.03 2.24
CA TRP A 26 0.07 19.94 2.57
C TRP A 26 -0.22 20.47 3.98
N PRO A 27 -1.47 20.87 4.27
CA PRO A 27 -1.90 21.11 5.64
C PRO A 27 -1.65 19.90 6.55
N THR A 28 -1.38 20.16 7.83
CA THR A 28 -1.13 19.10 8.83
C THR A 28 -2.31 18.12 8.94
N ALA A 29 -3.55 18.64 8.91
CA ALA A 29 -4.74 17.80 8.98
C ALA A 29 -4.82 16.81 7.81
N THR A 30 -4.57 17.27 6.58
CA THR A 30 -4.53 16.44 5.37
C THR A 30 -3.41 15.40 5.44
N THR A 31 -2.22 15.79 5.92
CA THR A 31 -1.08 14.87 6.10
C THR A 31 -1.40 13.77 7.11
N LEU A 32 -1.95 14.13 8.27
CA LEU A 32 -2.33 13.17 9.31
C LEU A 32 -3.46 12.25 8.86
N ALA A 33 -4.48 12.80 8.18
CA ALA A 33 -5.58 12.01 7.63
C ALA A 33 -5.06 11.00 6.61
N PHE A 34 -4.24 11.44 5.65
CA PHE A 34 -3.72 10.57 4.61
C PHE A 34 -2.80 9.46 5.15
N PHE A 35 -1.76 9.82 5.91
CA PHE A 35 -0.79 8.81 6.38
C PHE A 35 -1.33 8.02 7.57
N GLY A 36 -1.92 8.69 8.57
CA GLY A 36 -2.48 8.00 9.74
C GLY A 36 -3.70 7.15 9.39
N GLY A 37 -4.64 7.71 8.62
CA GLY A 37 -5.80 6.97 8.15
C GLY A 37 -5.44 5.90 7.12
N GLY A 38 -4.50 6.17 6.22
CA GLY A 38 -3.98 5.18 5.26
C GLY A 38 -3.31 4.00 5.95
N VAL A 39 -2.50 4.23 6.98
CA VAL A 39 -1.94 3.16 7.81
C VAL A 39 -3.05 2.32 8.43
N LEU A 40 -4.09 2.94 8.98
CA LEU A 40 -5.21 2.21 9.58
C LEU A 40 -5.97 1.36 8.54
N ILE A 41 -6.27 1.93 7.37
CA ILE A 41 -6.97 1.22 6.28
C ILE A 41 -6.14 0.03 5.81
N ALA A 42 -4.85 0.25 5.52
CA ALA A 42 -3.95 -0.81 5.06
C ALA A 42 -3.77 -1.89 6.12
N PHE A 43 -3.60 -1.50 7.39
CA PHE A 43 -3.49 -2.44 8.51
C PHE A 43 -4.73 -3.33 8.63
N VAL A 44 -5.93 -2.75 8.56
CA VAL A 44 -7.18 -3.52 8.63
C VAL A 44 -7.32 -4.46 7.43
N GLY A 45 -6.98 -4.01 6.22
CA GLY A 45 -7.02 -4.84 5.02
C GLY A 45 -6.08 -6.04 5.09
N GLU A 46 -4.81 -5.78 5.42
CA GLU A 46 -3.77 -6.80 5.60
C GLU A 46 -4.13 -7.76 6.74
N ALA A 47 -4.49 -7.24 7.91
CA ALA A 47 -4.87 -8.07 9.05
C ALA A 47 -6.06 -8.96 8.71
N THR A 48 -7.02 -8.48 7.92
CA THR A 48 -8.16 -9.29 7.46
C THR A 48 -7.69 -10.44 6.58
N ALA A 49 -6.87 -10.17 5.56
CA ALA A 49 -6.34 -11.21 4.67
C ALA A 49 -5.52 -12.27 5.44
N ILE A 50 -4.68 -11.83 6.38
CA ILE A 50 -3.87 -12.70 7.21
C ILE A 50 -4.74 -13.56 8.14
N ASN A 51 -5.73 -12.97 8.83
CA ASN A 51 -6.61 -13.71 9.75
C ASN A 51 -7.54 -14.69 9.02
N LEU A 52 -7.84 -14.44 7.73
CA LEU A 52 -8.55 -15.40 6.88
C LEU A 52 -7.64 -16.50 6.33
N GLY A 53 -6.33 -16.46 6.63
CA GLY A 53 -5.36 -17.43 6.14
C GLY A 53 -5.09 -17.29 4.64
N TRP A 54 -5.25 -16.09 4.09
CA TRP A 54 -5.06 -15.83 2.65
C TRP A 54 -3.66 -15.32 2.32
N LEU A 55 -2.98 -14.75 3.31
CA LEU A 55 -1.68 -14.12 3.16
C LEU A 55 -0.84 -14.42 4.39
N ASP A 56 0.40 -14.85 4.18
CA ASP A 56 1.40 -15.01 5.23
C ASP A 56 2.66 -14.22 4.87
N HIS A 57 3.20 -13.46 5.82
CA HIS A 57 4.39 -12.62 5.63
C HIS A 57 5.55 -13.17 6.44
N HIS A 58 6.73 -13.23 5.81
CA HIS A 58 7.92 -13.82 6.43
C HIS A 58 8.98 -12.76 6.83
N ILE A 59 8.70 -11.47 6.58
CA ILE A 59 9.57 -10.37 7.00
C ILE A 59 8.98 -9.66 8.22
N GLY A 60 9.74 -9.68 9.32
CA GLY A 60 9.44 -8.93 10.53
C GLY A 60 10.12 -7.55 10.61
N PRO A 61 9.76 -6.71 11.61
CA PRO A 61 8.77 -6.99 12.66
C PRO A 61 7.33 -6.89 12.16
N THR A 62 6.42 -7.62 12.82
CA THR A 62 4.99 -7.65 12.49
C THR A 62 4.12 -7.26 13.69
N VAL A 63 2.91 -6.79 13.39
CA VAL A 63 1.84 -6.51 14.37
C VAL A 63 0.60 -7.26 13.90
N ILE A 64 0.17 -8.29 14.64
CA ILE A 64 -0.93 -9.20 14.23
C ILE A 64 -0.64 -9.79 12.83
N GLY A 65 0.60 -10.20 12.59
CA GLY A 65 1.06 -10.72 11.29
C GLY A 65 1.35 -9.66 10.23
N VAL A 66 0.79 -8.45 10.33
CA VAL A 66 1.02 -7.36 9.37
C VAL A 66 2.43 -6.80 9.53
N PRO A 67 3.32 -6.83 8.52
CA PRO A 67 4.64 -6.26 8.65
C PRO A 67 4.60 -4.75 8.75
N VAL A 68 5.40 -4.19 9.66
CA VAL A 68 5.42 -2.73 9.89
C VAL A 68 5.87 -1.98 8.64
N TYR A 69 6.82 -2.54 7.87
CA TYR A 69 7.33 -1.88 6.66
C TYR A 69 6.27 -1.73 5.56
N VAL A 70 5.28 -2.64 5.49
CA VAL A 70 4.18 -2.60 4.51
C VAL A 70 3.36 -1.32 4.71
N LEU A 71 3.10 -0.94 5.97
CA LEU A 71 2.34 0.26 6.32
C LEU A 71 3.02 1.55 5.83
N PHE A 72 4.35 1.62 5.93
CA PHE A 72 5.12 2.74 5.38
C PHE A 72 5.23 2.69 3.85
N GLY A 73 5.57 1.52 3.31
CA GLY A 73 5.75 1.33 1.87
C GLY A 73 4.49 1.72 1.10
N TRP A 74 3.34 1.21 1.52
CA TRP A 74 2.08 1.45 0.80
C TRP A 74 1.55 2.86 0.94
N THR A 75 1.56 3.44 2.15
CA THR A 75 1.14 4.85 2.28
C THR A 75 2.06 5.78 1.49
N GLY A 76 3.37 5.49 1.42
CA GLY A 76 4.31 6.19 0.54
C GLY A 76 4.01 6.02 -0.94
N THR A 77 3.80 4.79 -1.41
CA THR A 77 3.43 4.49 -2.81
C THR A 77 2.14 5.19 -3.22
N ILE A 78 1.10 5.10 -2.39
CA ILE A 78 -0.20 5.75 -2.66
C ILE A 78 -0.04 7.26 -2.68
N TYR A 79 0.79 7.83 -1.78
CA TYR A 79 1.08 9.26 -1.78
C TYR A 79 1.70 9.72 -3.09
N VAL A 80 2.74 9.02 -3.56
CA VAL A 80 3.40 9.33 -4.84
C VAL A 80 2.42 9.20 -6.00
N ALA A 81 1.64 8.12 -6.06
CA ALA A 81 0.61 7.91 -7.08
C ALA A 81 -0.44 9.04 -7.09
N PHE A 82 -0.88 9.48 -5.92
CA PHE A 82 -1.84 10.57 -5.79
C PHE A 82 -1.24 11.93 -6.18
N ARG A 83 0.00 12.21 -5.81
CA ARG A 83 0.70 13.42 -6.27
C ARG A 83 0.86 13.46 -7.78
N ILE A 84 1.18 12.34 -8.42
CA ILE A 84 1.23 12.23 -9.89
C ILE A 84 -0.16 12.47 -10.49
N SER A 85 -1.21 11.89 -9.90
CA SER A 85 -2.58 12.06 -10.37
C SER A 85 -3.03 13.52 -10.32
N LEU A 86 -2.65 14.24 -9.26
CA LEU A 86 -2.92 15.68 -9.11
C LEU A 86 -2.23 16.57 -10.16
N LEU A 87 -1.28 16.05 -10.95
CA LEU A 87 -0.68 16.79 -12.06
C LEU A 87 -1.57 16.86 -13.30
N VAL A 88 -2.55 15.94 -13.41
CA VAL A 88 -3.36 15.78 -14.63
C VAL A 88 -4.87 15.85 -14.36
N THR A 89 -5.29 15.68 -13.12
CA THR A 89 -6.71 15.71 -12.71
C THR A 89 -6.85 16.13 -11.24
N ASP A 90 -8.07 16.28 -10.74
CA ASP A 90 -8.38 16.74 -9.39
C ASP A 90 -9.53 15.94 -8.74
N GLY A 91 -9.83 16.26 -7.48
CA GLY A 91 -10.94 15.68 -6.73
C GLY A 91 -11.00 14.15 -6.77
N TRP A 92 -12.20 13.61 -6.97
CA TRP A 92 -12.44 12.16 -7.03
C TRP A 92 -11.81 11.49 -8.26
N MET A 93 -11.57 12.21 -9.35
CA MET A 93 -10.86 11.65 -10.49
C MET A 93 -9.39 11.41 -10.16
N ALA A 94 -8.76 12.30 -9.38
CA ALA A 94 -7.41 12.08 -8.85
C ALA A 94 -7.34 10.87 -7.90
N VAL A 95 -8.38 10.62 -7.11
CA VAL A 95 -8.49 9.44 -6.24
C VAL A 95 -8.49 8.15 -7.05
N VAL A 96 -9.35 8.04 -8.06
CA VAL A 96 -9.44 6.84 -8.91
C VAL A 96 -8.15 6.64 -9.70
N THR A 97 -7.59 7.72 -10.25
CA THR A 97 -6.31 7.67 -11.00
C THR A 97 -5.17 7.19 -10.11
N ALA A 98 -5.11 7.66 -8.85
CA ALA A 98 -4.11 7.21 -7.88
C ALA A 98 -4.28 5.73 -7.53
N GLY A 99 -5.52 5.27 -7.35
CA GLY A 99 -5.83 3.86 -7.16
C GLY A 99 -5.31 3.02 -8.32
N VAL A 100 -5.60 3.41 -9.57
CA VAL A 100 -5.11 2.70 -10.76
C VAL A 100 -3.58 2.67 -10.80
N LEU A 101 -2.91 3.80 -10.55
CA LEU A 101 -1.44 3.88 -10.57
C LEU A 101 -0.80 3.02 -9.47
N ALA A 102 -1.30 3.09 -8.24
CA ALA A 102 -0.79 2.31 -7.12
C ALA A 102 -1.01 0.80 -7.35
N THR A 103 -2.19 0.38 -7.83
CA THR A 103 -2.44 -1.02 -8.21
C THR A 103 -1.61 -1.45 -9.41
N THR A 104 -1.31 -0.56 -10.35
CA THR A 104 -0.39 -0.90 -11.45
C THR A 104 1.01 -1.19 -10.90
N TYR A 105 1.49 -0.41 -9.93
CA TYR A 105 2.73 -0.71 -9.22
C TYR A 105 2.70 -2.10 -8.57
N ASP A 106 1.59 -2.46 -7.92
CA ASP A 106 1.36 -3.79 -7.35
C ASP A 106 1.49 -4.91 -8.39
N VAL A 107 0.74 -4.80 -9.49
CA VAL A 107 0.74 -5.76 -10.61
C VAL A 107 2.15 -5.97 -11.16
N LEU A 108 2.96 -4.92 -11.18
CA LEU A 108 4.34 -4.97 -11.68
C LEU A 108 5.34 -5.52 -10.67
N THR A 109 5.10 -5.41 -9.36
CA THR A 109 6.13 -5.62 -8.34
C THR A 109 5.82 -6.74 -7.35
N ASP A 110 4.55 -7.02 -7.04
CA ASP A 110 4.16 -7.93 -5.95
C ASP A 110 4.70 -9.36 -6.15
N HIS A 111 4.67 -9.85 -7.39
CA HIS A 111 5.24 -11.16 -7.75
C HIS A 111 6.72 -11.34 -7.38
N GLN A 112 7.49 -10.25 -7.23
CA GLN A 112 8.87 -10.32 -6.79
C GLN A 112 8.96 -10.65 -5.30
N GLY A 113 8.04 -10.15 -4.49
CA GLY A 113 7.97 -10.53 -3.07
C GLY A 113 7.63 -12.00 -2.90
N VAL A 114 6.68 -12.51 -3.70
CA VAL A 114 6.40 -13.95 -3.76
C VAL A 114 7.62 -14.75 -4.21
N ALA A 115 8.28 -14.35 -5.29
CA ALA A 115 9.45 -15.06 -5.82
C ALA A 115 10.65 -15.05 -4.85
N ASN A 116 10.81 -13.97 -4.08
CA ASN A 116 11.85 -13.85 -3.06
C ASN A 116 11.44 -14.47 -1.71
N GLY A 117 10.24 -15.04 -1.60
CA GLY A 117 9.75 -15.67 -0.38
C GLY A 117 9.44 -14.68 0.75
N TYR A 118 9.13 -13.42 0.44
CA TYR A 118 8.79 -12.41 1.44
C TYR A 118 7.37 -12.59 1.99
N TRP A 119 6.47 -13.09 1.16
CA TRP A 119 5.12 -13.50 1.54
C TRP A 119 4.64 -14.65 0.65
N THR A 120 3.62 -15.35 1.14
CA THR A 120 2.91 -16.40 0.41
C THR A 120 1.41 -16.12 0.44
N TYR A 121 0.76 -16.31 -0.71
CA TYR A 121 -0.70 -16.34 -0.78
C TYR A 121 -1.21 -17.77 -0.58
N THR A 122 -1.94 -18.00 0.49
CA THR A 122 -2.33 -19.34 0.99
C THR A 122 -3.81 -19.66 0.85
N ASP A 123 -4.59 -18.79 0.20
CA ASP A 123 -6.01 -19.00 0.00
C ASP A 123 -6.35 -19.98 -1.13
N ASP A 124 -7.49 -20.65 -0.96
CA ASP A 124 -8.19 -21.44 -1.98
C ASP A 124 -9.29 -20.63 -2.70
N LEU A 125 -9.29 -19.29 -2.60
CA LEU A 125 -10.33 -18.49 -3.24
C LEU A 125 -10.24 -18.70 -4.76
N PRO A 126 -11.29 -19.20 -5.41
CA PRO A 126 -11.22 -19.51 -6.83
C PRO A 126 -11.06 -18.23 -7.64
N GLY A 127 -10.24 -18.29 -8.69
CA GLY A 127 -10.10 -17.20 -9.64
C GLY A 127 -8.71 -17.12 -10.28
N PRO A 128 -8.52 -16.14 -11.18
CA PRO A 128 -7.25 -15.96 -11.86
C PRO A 128 -6.16 -15.50 -10.89
N ARG A 129 -4.95 -15.99 -11.14
CA ARG A 129 -3.72 -15.48 -10.53
C ARG A 129 -2.84 -14.92 -11.64
N TYR A 130 -2.20 -13.78 -11.40
CA TYR A 130 -1.22 -13.20 -12.31
C TYR A 130 0.17 -13.27 -11.67
N ARG A 131 1.09 -14.02 -12.29
CA ARG A 131 2.45 -14.25 -11.77
C ARG A 131 2.47 -14.74 -10.30
N GLY A 132 1.52 -15.60 -9.94
CA GLY A 132 1.38 -16.17 -8.59
C GLY A 132 0.51 -15.34 -7.62
N VAL A 133 0.25 -14.07 -7.95
CA VAL A 133 -0.53 -13.14 -7.13
C VAL A 133 -2.03 -13.28 -7.46
N PRO A 134 -2.91 -13.49 -6.46
CA PRO A 134 -4.33 -13.68 -6.70
C PRO A 134 -5.04 -12.37 -7.07
N TRP A 135 -6.10 -12.47 -7.88
CA TRP A 135 -6.86 -11.29 -8.35
C TRP A 135 -7.37 -10.39 -7.23
N TRP A 136 -7.75 -10.97 -6.09
CA TRP A 136 -8.29 -10.23 -4.96
C TRP A 136 -7.26 -9.31 -4.31
N ASN A 137 -5.95 -9.60 -4.45
CA ASN A 137 -4.88 -8.72 -3.97
C ASN A 137 -4.94 -7.37 -4.69
N PHE A 138 -5.04 -7.40 -6.02
CA PHE A 138 -5.13 -6.20 -6.84
C PHE A 138 -6.38 -5.38 -6.53
N VAL A 139 -7.52 -6.06 -6.33
CA VAL A 139 -8.78 -5.42 -5.93
C VAL A 139 -8.68 -4.80 -4.53
N GLY A 140 -8.06 -5.52 -3.60
CA GLY A 140 -7.78 -5.05 -2.25
C GLY A 140 -6.92 -3.79 -2.25
N TRP A 141 -5.78 -3.82 -2.93
CA TRP A 141 -4.89 -2.67 -3.03
C TRP A 141 -5.48 -1.50 -3.80
N PHE A 142 -6.29 -1.75 -4.83
CA PHE A 142 -7.05 -0.68 -5.49
C PHE A 142 -8.00 0.02 -4.53
N THR A 143 -8.73 -0.77 -3.73
CA THR A 143 -9.69 -0.26 -2.74
C THR A 143 -8.97 0.53 -1.65
N ILE A 144 -7.92 -0.04 -1.05
CA ILE A 144 -7.09 0.61 -0.02
C ILE A 144 -6.49 1.92 -0.54
N SER A 145 -5.98 1.91 -1.77
CA SER A 145 -5.38 3.09 -2.41
C SER A 145 -6.40 4.20 -2.64
N CYS A 146 -7.59 3.86 -3.17
CA CYS A 146 -8.68 4.81 -3.34
C CYS A 146 -9.15 5.39 -2.00
N LEU A 147 -9.37 4.55 -0.98
CA LEU A 147 -9.82 5.01 0.33
C LEU A 147 -8.78 5.94 0.98
N THR A 148 -7.50 5.59 0.90
CA THR A 148 -6.42 6.42 1.43
C THR A 148 -6.33 7.75 0.70
N ALA A 149 -6.38 7.76 -0.63
CA ALA A 149 -6.35 8.97 -1.43
C ALA A 149 -7.57 9.87 -1.19
N ALA A 150 -8.75 9.28 -0.99
CA ALA A 150 -9.98 10.02 -0.68
C ALA A 150 -9.86 10.83 0.61
N LEU A 151 -9.10 10.37 1.62
CA LEU A 151 -8.88 11.11 2.85
C LEU A 151 -8.28 12.50 2.59
N ALA A 152 -7.37 12.62 1.62
CA ALA A 152 -6.80 13.92 1.25
C ALA A 152 -7.83 14.86 0.57
N VAL A 153 -8.81 14.32 -0.14
CA VAL A 153 -9.87 15.12 -0.78
C VAL A 153 -10.94 15.53 0.22
N THR A 154 -11.27 14.66 1.19
CA THR A 154 -12.35 14.93 2.16
C THR A 154 -11.96 15.91 3.28
N VAL A 155 -10.66 16.11 3.51
CA VAL A 155 -10.11 16.98 4.57
C VAL A 155 -9.51 18.27 4.01
N ALA A 156 -9.42 18.39 2.67
CA ALA A 156 -8.99 19.60 1.96
C ALA A 156 -10.15 20.57 1.78
#